data_AF-A0A3M0YLR3-F1
#
_entry.id   AF-A0A3M0YLR3-F1
#
_cell.length_a   1.000
_cell.length_b   1.000
_cell.length_c   1.000
_cell.angle_alpha   90.00
_cell.angle_beta   90.00
_cell.angle_gamma   90.00
#
_symmetry.space_group_name_H-M   'P 1'
#
loop_
_entity.id
_entity.type
_entity.pdbx_description
1 polymer ?
#
loop_
_entity_poly.entity_id
_entity_poly.type
_entity_poly.pdbx_seq_one_letter_code
_entity_poly.pdbx_strand_id
1 'polypeptide(L)' 'RWEGLEEVLGWPGVYVHNYGKAVSKPYRKMGHATVLADTLDEAIERARSLQQQIRIYGA' A
#
# COMPACT_ATOMS: atom_id res chain seq x y z
N ARG A 1 -7.80 -0.41 -11.06
CA ARG A 1 -8.21 0.71 -10.18
C ARG A 1 -7.65 0.50 -8.78
N TRP A 2 -7.20 1.55 -8.09
CA TRP A 2 -6.79 1.49 -6.68
C TRP A 2 -7.91 2.08 -5.81
N GLU A 3 -8.10 1.52 -4.61
CA GLU A 3 -9.02 2.00 -3.58
C GLU A 3 -8.28 2.07 -2.23
N GLY A 4 -8.64 3.04 -1.39
CA GLY A 4 -8.02 3.27 -0.07
C GLY A 4 -6.70 4.04 -0.10
N LEU A 5 -6.25 4.51 -1.27
CA LEU A 5 -4.94 5.15 -1.41
C LEU A 5 -4.86 6.52 -0.72
N GLU A 6 -5.90 7.35 -0.82
CA GLU A 6 -5.92 8.69 -0.21
C GLU A 6 -5.76 8.65 1.30
N GLU A 7 -6.43 7.70 1.96
CA GLU A 7 -6.38 7.54 3.40
C GLU A 7 -4.97 7.14 3.88
N VAL A 8 -4.38 6.11 3.25
CA VAL A 8 -3.05 5.62 3.64
C VAL A 8 -1.92 6.57 3.29
N LEU A 9 -2.09 7.44 2.30
CA LEU A 9 -1.09 8.48 1.97
C LEU A 9 -0.97 9.55 3.06
N GLY A 10 -1.99 9.71 3.90
CA GLY A 10 -1.93 10.58 5.08
C GLY A 10 -1.26 9.92 6.30
N TRP A 11 -0.92 8.64 6.24
CA TRP A 11 -0.36 7.94 7.40
C TRP A 11 1.11 8.30 7.61
N PRO A 12 1.52 8.65 8.83
CA PRO A 12 2.91 8.99 9.12
C PRO A 12 3.82 7.77 8.91
N GLY A 13 4.95 8.00 8.22
CA GLY A 13 5.94 6.97 7.92
C GLY A 13 5.50 5.97 6.84
N VAL A 14 4.38 6.19 6.16
CA VAL A 14 3.92 5.36 5.05
C VAL A 14 4.29 6.01 3.72
N TYR A 15 4.96 5.24 2.86
CA TYR A 15 5.35 5.66 1.52
C TYR A 15 4.85 4.63 0.51
N VAL A 16 3.93 5.03 -0.36
CA VAL A 16 3.38 4.15 -1.41
C VAL A 16 4.04 4.47 -2.74
N HIS A 17 4.59 3.45 -3.40
CA HIS A 17 5.17 3.55 -4.72
C HIS A 17 4.35 2.78 -5.75
N ASN A 18 3.67 3.52 -6.63
CA ASN A 18 2.90 2.98 -7.75
C ASN A 18 3.77 2.91 -9.02
N TYR A 19 3.82 1.75 -9.68
CA TYR A 19 4.64 1.57 -10.89
C TYR A 19 4.03 2.19 -12.16
N GLY A 20 2.87 2.85 -12.10
CA GLY A 20 2.26 3.52 -13.24
C GLY A 20 1.74 2.58 -14.35
N LYS A 21 1.50 1.31 -14.04
CA LYS A 21 1.03 0.32 -15.02
C LYS A 21 -0.42 0.60 -15.40
N ALA A 22 -0.70 0.80 -16.68
CA ALA A 22 -2.03 1.10 -17.20
C ALA A 22 -3.07 -0.02 -16.94
N VAL A 23 -2.64 -1.29 -16.95
CA VAL A 23 -3.54 -2.45 -16.79
C VAL A 23 -3.11 -3.30 -15.60
N SER A 24 -4.01 -3.47 -14.64
CA SER A 24 -3.89 -4.46 -13.56
C SER A 24 -4.35 -5.84 -14.04
N LYS A 25 -3.68 -6.89 -13.55
CA LYS A 25 -4.06 -8.31 -13.76
C LYS A 25 -3.94 -9.03 -12.41
N PRO A 26 -4.68 -10.14 -12.17
CA PRO A 26 -4.51 -10.95 -10.97
C PRO A 26 -3.04 -11.29 -10.74
N TYR A 27 -2.59 -11.17 -9.49
CA TYR A 27 -1.21 -11.44 -9.04
C TYR A 27 -0.11 -10.56 -9.67
N ARG A 28 -0.45 -9.57 -10.50
CA ARG A 28 0.51 -8.63 -11.06
C ARG A 28 0.93 -7.62 -9.99
N LYS A 29 2.24 -7.48 -9.76
CA LYS A 29 2.78 -6.42 -8.90
C LYS A 29 2.49 -5.04 -9.53
N MET A 30 1.65 -4.26 -8.87
CA MET A 30 1.27 -2.91 -9.31
C MET A 30 2.03 -1.80 -8.58
N GLY A 31 2.70 -2.12 -7.48
CA GLY A 31 3.50 -1.21 -6.68
C GLY A 31 4.12 -1.93 -5.49
N HIS A 32 4.54 -1.14 -4.52
CA HIS A 32 4.87 -1.57 -3.16
C HIS A 32 4.62 -0.41 -2.19
N ALA A 33 4.59 -0.69 -0.89
CA ALA A 33 4.57 0.32 0.14
C ALA A 33 5.71 0.05 1.14
N THR A 34 6.28 1.12 1.69
CA THR A 34 7.30 1.08 2.73
C THR A 34 6.73 1.76 3.96
N VAL A 35 6.90 1.11 5.12
CA VAL A 35 6.42 1.62 6.42
C VAL A 35 7.63 1.81 7.33
N LEU A 36 7.76 3.01 7.87
CA LEU A 36 8.77 3.37 8.87
C LEU A 36 8.08 3.58 10.22
N ALA A 37 8.72 3.08 11.29
CA ALA A 37 8.34 3.28 12.67
C ALA A 37 9.59 3.15 13.58
N ASP A 38 9.46 3.54 14.84
CA ASP A 38 10.57 3.51 15.79
C ASP A 38 10.90 2.09 16.25
N THR A 39 9.92 1.18 16.21
CA THR A 39 10.10 -0.24 16.51
C THR A 39 9.63 -1.13 15.36
N LEU A 40 10.21 -2.33 15.28
CA LEU A 40 9.84 -3.32 14.26
C LEU A 40 8.38 -3.76 14.42
N ASP A 41 7.91 -3.94 15.65
CA ASP A 41 6.55 -4.41 15.92
C ASP A 41 5.50 -3.39 15.46
N GLU A 42 5.73 -2.10 15.72
CA GLU A 42 4.89 -1.02 15.22
C GLU A 42 4.87 -0.97 13.68
N ALA A 43 6.04 -1.14 13.05
CA ALA A 43 6.13 -1.16 11.59
C ALA A 43 5.34 -2.33 11.00
N ILE A 44 5.42 -3.53 11.62
CA ILE A 44 4.69 -4.72 11.19
C ILE A 44 3.18 -4.54 11.37
N GLU A 45 2.74 -4.03 12.53
CA GLU A 45 1.32 -3.79 12.80
C GLU A 45 0.74 -2.78 11.81
N ARG A 46 1.43 -1.65 11.61
CA ARG A 46 1.00 -0.60 10.67
C ARG A 46 1.01 -1.12 9.22
N ALA A 47 1.98 -1.93 8.83
CA ALA A 47 2.01 -2.54 7.49
C ALA A 47 0.85 -3.52 7.26
N ARG A 48 0.46 -4.29 8.29
CA ARG A 48 -0.72 -5.18 8.21
C ARG A 48 -2.02 -4.39 8.07
N SER A 49 -2.18 -3.33 8.85
CA SER A 49 -3.33 -2.43 8.73
C SER A 49 -3.39 -1.78 7.34
N LEU A 50 -2.25 -1.30 6.83
CA LEU A 50 -2.15 -0.74 5.48
C LEU A 50 -2.56 -1.75 4.40
N GLN A 51 -2.14 -3.01 4.53
CA GLN A 51 -2.51 -4.06 3.58
C GLN A 51 -4.02 -4.30 3.53
N GLN A 52 -4.74 -4.11 4.64
CA GLN A 52 -6.20 -4.30 4.70
C GLN A 52 -6.97 -3.13 4.06
N GLN A 53 -6.40 -1.91 4.09
CA GLN A 53 -7.05 -0.71 3.54
C GLN A 53 -6.91 -0.60 2.01
N ILE A 54 -5.80 -1.09 1.44
CA ILE A 54 -5.55 -0.95 0.01
C ILE A 54 -6.13 -2.12 -0.77
N ARG A 55 -6.94 -1.81 -1.80
CA ARG A 55 -7.40 -2.80 -2.77
C ARG A 55 -7.05 -2.38 -4.19
N ILE A 56 -6.67 -3.37 -4.99
CA ILE A 56 -6.32 -3.18 -6.40
C ILE A 56 -7.21 -4.07 -7.26
N TYR A 57 -8.08 -3.42 -8.02
CA TYR A 57 -8.99 -4.07 -8.94
C TYR A 57 -8.34 -4.22 -10.31
N GLY A 58 -8.45 -5.42 -10.89
CA GLY A 58 -8.18 -5.70 -12.31
C GLY A 58 -9.10 -4.90 -13.23
N ALA A 59 -8.65 -4.71 -14.47
CA ALA A 59 -9.57 -4.55 -15.59
C ALA A 59 -10.01 -5.94 -16.05
#